data_AF-A0A9P8F572-F1
#
_entry.id   AF-A0A9P8F572-F1
#
_cell.length_a   1.000
_cell.length_b   1.000
_cell.length_c   1.000
_cell.angle_alpha   90.00
_cell.angle_beta   90.00
_cell.angle_gamma   90.00
#
_symmetry.space_group_name_H-M   'P 1'
#
loop_
_entity.id
_entity.type
_entity.pdbx_description
1 polymer ?
#
loop_
_entity_poly.entity_id
_entity_poly.type
_entity_poly.pdbx_seq_one_letter_code
_entity_poly.pdbx_strand_id
1 'polypeptide(L)'
;MVSMETFTEQTRRAIWTIGGDIRADAAELLQKGWACLGWQAPPEYIPVLYPMDRVGGYQVGLSTEIIPSVVRLCMGLHDQLQSVGLDILRSIIVSEWQLNENLAVVQAAIINAFDTMHREDSAMQSPFASAFLERLGKHFVVIRNTELNVLYEALMSVIAEVGRLFNVLADLGDVRDPASRMVQLLRLMEFLRLSGQEDAYVCRIHELAERHVQARNYSSAACTLNLHVEVLNESQPSRALAAAKVPGLETPAELVQSRKDRLYRTIATYYEKGYSWENVLKTLKQLAAGREATWDAAGIAQVRFDEARIYNTLAAGPVPLPRFFHVAFNNHELFPESVRGQHFIFEGPANCDRKSFSMLLQAQYPYVSNLGPDYTHPTSSSHEPAVKISPVTVYKNQLHPINQQGGVAPGFREHCLTAQPIAFAMTSRHDNPSVSVVDQVVEKTVFYTQTAFPTVLSYSSIIREERVVLTPVQAAIDRTQRKTLNVAVATHSAASKGESHVETLIETIQSSVDTSTSGSVAEYHRLLESIQSRPGTGSTANNTMAEVQSIYHDAYGEPKTKDSQLRDI
;
A
#
# COMPACT_ATOMS: atom_id res chain seq x y z
N MET A 1 -10.14 -31.75 9.86
CA MET A 1 -10.35 -33.21 9.87
C MET A 1 -8.97 -33.85 9.95
N VAL A 2 -8.71 -34.72 10.91
CA VAL A 2 -7.36 -35.28 11.12
C VAL A 2 -7.10 -36.33 10.04
N SER A 3 -6.27 -36.01 9.04
CA SER A 3 -5.89 -37.00 8.01
C SER A 3 -4.90 -38.01 8.60
N MET A 4 -4.95 -39.27 8.15
CA MET A 4 -4.02 -40.33 8.61
C MET A 4 -2.54 -39.94 8.45
N GLU A 5 -2.26 -38.97 7.57
CA GLU A 5 -0.93 -38.45 7.26
C GLU A 5 -0.39 -37.49 8.32
N THR A 6 -1.25 -36.84 9.10
CA THR A 6 -0.83 -36.00 10.25
C THR A 6 -0.31 -36.81 11.44
N PHE A 7 -0.55 -38.12 11.45
CA PHE A 7 -0.07 -39.02 12.48
C PHE A 7 1.29 -39.62 12.14
N THR A 8 2.07 -39.90 13.18
CA THR A 8 3.33 -40.65 13.08
C THR A 8 3.08 -42.04 12.48
N GLU A 9 4.12 -42.63 11.87
CA GLU A 9 3.99 -43.92 11.18
C GLU A 9 3.43 -45.04 12.08
N GLN A 10 3.81 -45.05 13.36
CA GLN A 10 3.32 -46.02 14.34
C GLN A 10 1.82 -45.86 14.62
N THR A 11 1.38 -44.63 14.87
CA THR A 11 -0.04 -44.31 15.10
C THR A 11 -0.86 -44.57 13.83
N ARG A 12 -0.33 -44.27 12.65
CA ARG A 12 -0.96 -44.54 11.36
C ARG A 12 -1.18 -46.04 11.14
N ARG A 13 -0.17 -46.88 11.42
CA ARG A 13 -0.29 -48.36 11.34
C ARG A 13 -1.30 -48.92 12.33
N ALA A 14 -1.32 -48.41 13.56
CA ALA A 14 -2.31 -48.81 14.56
C ALA A 14 -3.75 -48.45 14.11
N ILE A 15 -3.97 -47.22 13.63
CA ILE A 15 -5.28 -46.78 13.11
C ILE A 15 -5.70 -47.62 11.91
N TRP A 16 -4.78 -47.88 10.97
CA TRP A 16 -5.06 -48.73 9.80
C TRP A 16 -5.48 -50.15 10.19
N THR A 17 -4.83 -50.72 11.21
CA THR A 17 -5.08 -52.10 11.65
C THR A 17 -6.42 -52.22 12.40
N ILE A 18 -6.84 -51.17 13.13
CA ILE A 18 -8.07 -51.17 13.94
C ILE A 18 -9.29 -50.72 13.13
N GLY A 19 -9.15 -49.70 12.29
CA GLY A 19 -10.27 -49.03 11.61
C GLY A 19 -10.33 -49.19 10.09
N GLY A 20 -9.29 -49.72 9.43
CA GLY A 20 -9.20 -49.77 7.97
C GLY A 20 -9.10 -48.39 7.31
N ASP A 21 -9.19 -48.34 5.97
CA ASP A 21 -9.26 -47.09 5.20
C ASP A 21 -10.65 -46.88 4.60
N ILE A 22 -11.45 -46.05 5.26
CA ILE A 22 -12.81 -45.71 4.81
C ILE A 22 -12.85 -44.81 3.59
N ARG A 23 -11.70 -44.23 3.17
CA ARG A 23 -11.66 -43.24 2.09
C ARG A 23 -12.04 -43.81 0.73
N ALA A 24 -11.69 -45.08 0.48
CA ALA A 24 -12.06 -45.79 -0.73
C ALA A 24 -13.57 -46.00 -0.84
N ASP A 25 -14.20 -46.53 0.21
CA ASP A 25 -15.64 -46.74 0.28
C ASP A 25 -16.42 -45.42 0.21
N ALA A 26 -15.92 -44.38 0.90
CA ALA A 26 -16.48 -43.04 0.84
C ALA A 26 -16.38 -42.42 -0.57
N ALA A 27 -15.28 -42.66 -1.29
CA ALA A 27 -15.12 -42.21 -2.67
C ALA A 27 -16.15 -42.87 -3.59
N GLU A 28 -16.36 -44.18 -3.45
CA GLU A 28 -17.36 -44.91 -4.24
C GLU A 28 -18.79 -44.41 -3.93
N LEU A 29 -19.11 -44.22 -2.65
CA LEU A 29 -20.40 -43.68 -2.24
C LEU A 29 -20.62 -42.26 -2.76
N LEU A 30 -19.60 -41.41 -2.71
CA LEU A 30 -19.64 -40.04 -3.22
C LEU A 30 -19.89 -40.04 -4.74
N GLN A 31 -19.19 -40.88 -5.49
CA GLN A 31 -19.36 -40.99 -6.94
C GLN A 31 -20.78 -41.47 -7.31
N LYS A 32 -21.28 -42.52 -6.64
CA LYS A 32 -22.65 -43.03 -6.82
C LYS A 32 -23.69 -41.98 -6.45
N GLY A 33 -23.52 -41.31 -5.32
CA GLY A 33 -24.40 -40.26 -4.84
C GLY A 33 -24.48 -39.10 -5.83
N TRP A 34 -23.33 -38.65 -6.33
CA TRP A 34 -23.26 -37.59 -7.33
C TRP A 34 -23.91 -37.99 -8.66
N ALA A 35 -23.65 -39.21 -9.15
CA ALA A 35 -24.24 -39.71 -10.39
C ALA A 35 -25.78 -39.81 -10.32
N CYS A 36 -26.33 -40.17 -9.15
CA CYS A 36 -27.79 -40.24 -8.94
C CYS A 36 -28.50 -38.87 -9.07
N LEU A 37 -27.78 -37.76 -8.90
CA LEU A 37 -28.33 -36.40 -9.01
C LEU A 37 -28.40 -35.90 -10.47
N GLY A 38 -27.66 -36.54 -11.39
CA GLY A 38 -27.56 -36.14 -12.79
C GLY A 38 -28.56 -36.85 -13.70
N TRP A 39 -28.82 -36.25 -14.87
CA TRP A 39 -29.57 -36.87 -15.96
C TRP A 39 -28.64 -37.50 -16.98
N GLN A 40 -29.17 -38.34 -17.88
CA GLN A 40 -28.37 -38.95 -18.95
C GLN A 40 -27.70 -37.87 -19.80
N ALA A 41 -26.37 -37.93 -19.91
CA ALA A 41 -25.60 -36.95 -20.68
C ALA A 41 -25.87 -37.08 -22.19
N PRO A 42 -25.84 -35.97 -22.95
CA PRO A 42 -25.88 -36.03 -24.40
C PRO A 42 -24.68 -36.80 -24.95
N PRO A 43 -24.83 -37.52 -26.09
CA PRO A 43 -23.83 -38.46 -26.59
C PRO A 43 -22.47 -37.80 -26.91
N GLU A 44 -22.48 -36.53 -27.29
CA GLU A 44 -21.28 -35.74 -27.56
C GLU A 44 -20.38 -35.50 -26.33
N TYR A 45 -20.95 -35.51 -25.11
CA TYR A 45 -20.22 -35.28 -23.85
C TYR A 45 -19.81 -36.59 -23.14
N ILE A 46 -20.37 -37.74 -23.53
CA ILE A 46 -20.03 -39.04 -22.93
C ILE A 46 -18.51 -39.33 -22.96
N PRO A 47 -17.76 -39.05 -24.06
CA PRO A 47 -16.33 -39.32 -24.11
C PRO A 47 -15.51 -38.55 -23.06
N VAL A 48 -15.93 -37.33 -22.69
CA VAL A 48 -15.22 -36.49 -21.70
C VAL A 48 -15.65 -36.79 -20.26
N LEU A 49 -16.89 -37.28 -20.08
CA LEU A 49 -17.46 -37.61 -18.77
C LEU A 49 -17.04 -38.98 -18.22
N TYR A 50 -16.53 -39.89 -19.06
CA TYR A 50 -16.14 -41.25 -18.65
C TYR A 50 -15.24 -41.24 -17.38
N PRO A 51 -15.54 -42.07 -16.35
CA PRO A 51 -16.49 -43.19 -16.34
C PRO A 51 -17.95 -42.81 -16.05
N MET A 52 -18.27 -41.53 -15.85
CA MET A 52 -19.64 -41.08 -15.65
C MET A 52 -20.41 -40.95 -16.97
N ASP A 53 -21.71 -41.17 -16.92
CA ASP A 53 -22.65 -41.04 -18.05
C ASP A 53 -23.80 -40.07 -17.74
N ARG A 54 -23.75 -39.40 -16.57
CA ARG A 54 -24.77 -38.49 -16.08
C ARG A 54 -24.21 -37.11 -15.74
N VAL A 55 -24.94 -36.06 -16.11
CA VAL A 55 -24.56 -34.65 -15.96
C VAL A 55 -25.79 -33.77 -15.76
N GLY A 56 -25.63 -32.58 -15.19
CA GLY A 56 -26.70 -31.62 -15.01
C GLY A 56 -27.77 -32.05 -13.99
N GLY A 57 -29.04 -31.78 -14.28
CA GLY A 57 -30.15 -32.10 -13.37
C GLY A 57 -30.01 -31.38 -12.02
N TYR A 58 -30.10 -32.13 -10.92
CA TYR A 58 -29.96 -31.57 -9.56
C TYR A 58 -28.51 -31.20 -9.21
N GLN A 59 -27.52 -31.62 -10.01
CA GLN A 59 -26.10 -31.28 -9.79
C GLN A 59 -25.85 -29.77 -9.95
N VAL A 60 -26.58 -29.11 -10.85
CA VAL A 60 -26.41 -27.68 -11.17
C VAL A 60 -26.67 -26.81 -9.95
N GLY A 61 -27.68 -27.16 -9.13
CA GLY A 61 -27.99 -26.41 -7.91
C GLY A 61 -26.90 -26.48 -6.83
N LEU A 62 -25.99 -27.45 -6.94
CA LEU A 62 -24.91 -27.70 -5.97
C LEU A 62 -23.51 -27.37 -6.53
N SER A 63 -23.42 -27.01 -7.81
CA SER A 63 -22.15 -26.90 -8.55
C SER A 63 -21.19 -25.91 -7.88
N THR A 64 -21.65 -24.70 -7.59
CA THR A 64 -20.83 -23.62 -7.04
C THR A 64 -20.43 -23.83 -5.58
N GLU A 65 -21.32 -24.39 -4.76
CA GLU A 65 -21.09 -24.62 -3.33
C GLU A 65 -20.11 -25.77 -3.07
N ILE A 66 -20.10 -26.79 -3.94
CA ILE A 66 -19.29 -27.99 -3.72
C ILE A 66 -17.88 -27.86 -4.29
N ILE A 67 -17.64 -26.98 -5.28
CA ILE A 67 -16.32 -26.79 -5.91
C ILE A 67 -15.20 -26.60 -4.87
N PRO A 68 -15.32 -25.72 -3.85
CA PRO A 68 -14.26 -25.56 -2.86
C PRO A 68 -13.90 -26.85 -2.13
N SER A 69 -14.90 -27.66 -1.79
CA SER A 69 -14.71 -28.96 -1.13
C SER A 69 -14.10 -29.99 -2.09
N VAL A 70 -14.54 -30.01 -3.35
CA VAL A 70 -14.02 -30.91 -4.39
C VAL A 70 -12.57 -30.58 -4.74
N VAL A 71 -12.23 -29.31 -4.88
CA VAL A 71 -10.83 -28.86 -5.10
C VAL A 71 -9.96 -29.29 -3.93
N ARG A 72 -10.42 -29.10 -2.68
CA ARG A 72 -9.68 -29.57 -1.50
C ARG A 72 -9.49 -31.09 -1.49
N LEU A 73 -10.48 -31.87 -1.94
CA LEU A 73 -10.34 -33.32 -2.10
C LEU A 73 -9.31 -33.70 -3.17
N CYS A 74 -9.31 -33.00 -4.30
CA CYS A 74 -8.34 -33.21 -5.38
C CYS A 74 -6.90 -32.87 -4.97
N MET A 75 -6.75 -32.01 -3.96
CA MET A 75 -5.46 -31.61 -3.37
C MET A 75 -5.00 -32.53 -2.22
N GLY A 76 -5.78 -33.55 -1.85
CA GLY A 76 -5.38 -34.54 -0.84
C GLY A 76 -4.33 -35.53 -1.36
N LEU A 77 -3.94 -36.55 -0.58
CA LEU A 77 -2.94 -37.57 -0.98
C LEU A 77 -3.53 -38.90 -1.48
N HIS A 78 -4.85 -39.09 -1.42
CA HIS A 78 -5.49 -40.38 -1.73
C HIS A 78 -5.98 -40.44 -3.20
N ASP A 79 -5.34 -41.28 -4.01
CA ASP A 79 -5.57 -41.37 -5.47
C ASP A 79 -7.04 -41.54 -5.88
N GLN A 80 -7.79 -42.43 -5.21
CA GLN A 80 -9.19 -42.69 -5.57
C GLN A 80 -10.10 -41.50 -5.27
N LEU A 81 -9.84 -40.75 -4.19
CA LEU A 81 -10.62 -39.56 -3.83
C LEU A 81 -10.31 -38.42 -4.79
N GLN A 82 -9.04 -38.28 -5.19
CA GLN A 82 -8.65 -37.32 -6.22
C GLN A 82 -9.31 -37.66 -7.57
N SER A 83 -9.37 -38.94 -7.94
CA SER A 83 -10.04 -39.37 -9.18
C SER A 83 -11.53 -39.02 -9.15
N VAL A 84 -12.25 -39.39 -8.08
CA VAL A 84 -13.68 -39.09 -7.95
C VAL A 84 -13.92 -37.57 -7.89
N GLY A 85 -13.07 -36.81 -7.19
CA GLY A 85 -13.14 -35.35 -7.16
C GLY A 85 -12.97 -34.74 -8.55
N LEU A 86 -12.01 -35.24 -9.34
CA LEU A 86 -11.85 -34.83 -10.74
C LEU A 86 -13.07 -35.19 -11.58
N ASP A 87 -13.64 -36.38 -11.42
CA ASP A 87 -14.86 -36.79 -12.14
C ASP A 87 -16.02 -35.82 -11.85
N ILE A 88 -16.22 -35.45 -10.58
CA ILE A 88 -17.24 -34.49 -10.17
C ILE A 88 -16.96 -33.14 -10.79
N LEU A 89 -15.73 -32.63 -10.70
CA LEU A 89 -15.37 -31.33 -11.26
C LEU A 89 -15.55 -31.30 -12.79
N ARG A 90 -15.22 -32.40 -13.49
CA ARG A 90 -15.45 -32.54 -14.93
C ARG A 90 -16.94 -32.42 -15.26
N SER A 91 -17.80 -33.12 -14.51
CA SER A 91 -19.24 -33.04 -14.72
C SER A 91 -19.79 -31.63 -14.45
N ILE A 92 -19.23 -30.91 -13.48
CA ILE A 92 -19.59 -29.50 -13.20
C ILE A 92 -19.19 -28.61 -14.38
N ILE A 93 -17.95 -28.72 -14.87
CA ILE A 93 -17.46 -27.94 -16.01
C ILE A 93 -18.34 -28.17 -17.25
N VAL A 94 -18.67 -29.43 -17.56
CA VAL A 94 -19.53 -29.78 -18.69
C VAL A 94 -20.95 -29.25 -18.47
N SER A 95 -21.51 -29.35 -17.26
CA SER A 95 -22.84 -28.83 -16.94
C SER A 95 -22.92 -27.31 -17.13
N GLU A 96 -21.95 -26.58 -16.59
CA GLU A 96 -21.90 -25.11 -16.70
C GLU A 96 -21.69 -24.66 -18.14
N TRP A 97 -20.86 -25.38 -18.91
CA TRP A 97 -20.71 -25.11 -20.34
C TRP A 97 -22.00 -25.34 -21.12
N GLN A 98 -22.69 -26.45 -20.87
CA GLN A 98 -23.94 -26.78 -21.55
C GLN A 98 -25.04 -25.75 -21.27
N LEU A 99 -25.04 -25.11 -20.10
CA LEU A 99 -26.04 -24.13 -19.70
C LEU A 99 -25.71 -22.70 -20.14
N ASN A 100 -24.44 -22.31 -20.01
CA ASN A 100 -24.03 -20.91 -20.06
C ASN A 100 -22.94 -20.62 -21.11
N GLU A 101 -22.33 -21.65 -21.72
CA GLU A 101 -21.16 -21.54 -22.61
C GLU A 101 -20.02 -20.67 -22.01
N ASN A 102 -19.95 -20.64 -20.69
CA ASN A 102 -19.06 -19.76 -19.94
C ASN A 102 -18.61 -20.43 -18.65
N LEU A 103 -17.30 -20.46 -18.43
CA LEU A 103 -16.68 -21.07 -17.25
C LEU A 103 -16.28 -20.07 -16.17
N ALA A 104 -16.66 -18.79 -16.28
CA ALA A 104 -16.27 -17.74 -15.32
C ALA A 104 -16.69 -18.08 -13.89
N VAL A 105 -17.88 -18.66 -13.69
CA VAL A 105 -18.38 -19.07 -12.38
C VAL A 105 -17.55 -20.21 -11.79
N VAL A 106 -17.20 -21.20 -12.61
CA VAL A 106 -16.35 -22.32 -12.20
C VAL A 106 -14.94 -21.84 -11.87
N GLN A 107 -14.37 -20.99 -12.73
CA GLN A 107 -13.08 -20.36 -12.50
C GLN A 107 -13.06 -19.60 -11.19
N ALA A 108 -14.07 -18.76 -10.92
CA ALA A 108 -14.18 -18.00 -9.69
C ALA A 108 -14.22 -18.91 -8.45
N ALA A 109 -15.03 -19.98 -8.51
CA ALA A 109 -15.14 -20.93 -7.41
C ALA A 109 -13.83 -21.69 -7.15
N ILE A 110 -13.09 -22.07 -8.20
CA ILE A 110 -11.76 -22.70 -8.09
C ILE A 110 -10.74 -21.73 -7.48
N ILE A 111 -10.71 -20.47 -7.95
CA ILE A 111 -9.82 -19.44 -7.42
C ILE A 111 -10.10 -19.20 -5.93
N ASN A 112 -11.37 -19.02 -5.55
CA ASN A 112 -11.76 -18.81 -4.16
C ASN A 112 -11.40 -20.01 -3.27
N ALA A 113 -11.53 -21.24 -3.80
CA ALA A 113 -11.09 -22.44 -3.11
C ALA A 113 -9.60 -22.39 -2.79
N PHE A 114 -8.75 -22.06 -3.78
CA PHE A 114 -7.31 -21.94 -3.59
C PHE A 114 -6.92 -20.80 -2.65
N ASP A 115 -7.54 -19.64 -2.78
CA ASP A 115 -7.30 -18.51 -1.88
C ASP A 115 -7.64 -18.86 -0.42
N THR A 116 -8.81 -19.48 -0.20
CA THR A 116 -9.26 -19.92 1.12
C THR A 116 -8.35 -21.00 1.70
N MET A 117 -7.96 -21.98 0.89
CA MET A 117 -7.00 -23.00 1.29
C MET A 117 -5.66 -22.40 1.73
N HIS A 118 -5.12 -21.43 0.97
CA HIS A 118 -3.87 -20.75 1.34
C HIS A 118 -3.98 -19.99 2.67
N ARG A 119 -5.16 -19.41 2.98
CA ARG A 119 -5.40 -18.72 4.26
C ARG A 119 -5.45 -19.68 5.44
N GLU A 120 -6.07 -20.84 5.25
CA GLU A 120 -6.22 -21.85 6.32
C GLU A 120 -4.94 -22.67 6.55
N ASP A 121 -4.25 -23.03 5.48
CA ASP A 121 -3.06 -23.87 5.51
C ASP A 121 -1.96 -23.25 4.65
N SER A 122 -1.01 -22.59 5.31
CA SER A 122 0.11 -21.90 4.64
C SER A 122 1.03 -22.87 3.88
N ALA A 123 0.90 -24.18 4.10
CA ALA A 123 1.70 -25.23 3.47
C ALA A 123 1.02 -25.84 2.23
N MET A 124 0.31 -25.04 1.44
CA MET A 124 -0.18 -25.49 0.14
C MET A 124 1.02 -25.90 -0.73
N GLN A 125 1.26 -27.21 -0.87
CA GLN A 125 2.48 -27.68 -1.52
C GLN A 125 2.36 -27.46 -3.04
N SER A 126 3.26 -26.59 -3.55
CA SER A 126 3.48 -26.29 -4.98
C SER A 126 3.21 -27.46 -5.98
N PRO A 127 3.74 -28.68 -5.76
CA PRO A 127 3.57 -29.77 -6.71
C PRO A 127 2.15 -30.31 -6.87
N PHE A 128 1.28 -30.20 -5.86
CA PHE A 128 -0.06 -30.81 -5.96
C PHE A 128 -1.03 -30.02 -6.83
N ALA A 129 -0.96 -28.68 -6.83
CA ALA A 129 -1.87 -27.88 -7.64
C ALA A 129 -1.51 -27.94 -9.12
N SER A 130 -0.21 -27.91 -9.44
CA SER A 130 0.28 -28.09 -10.81
C SER A 130 -0.10 -29.47 -11.35
N ALA A 131 0.09 -30.54 -10.55
CA ALA A 131 -0.35 -31.89 -10.92
C ALA A 131 -1.88 -31.98 -11.08
N PHE A 132 -2.65 -31.33 -10.22
CA PHE A 132 -4.11 -31.25 -10.32
C PHE A 132 -4.56 -30.60 -11.62
N LEU A 133 -4.01 -29.42 -11.95
CA LEU A 133 -4.33 -28.70 -13.18
C LEU A 133 -3.95 -29.48 -14.44
N GLU A 134 -2.78 -30.12 -14.42
CA GLU A 134 -2.33 -30.98 -15.52
C GLU A 134 -3.28 -32.18 -15.71
N ARG A 135 -3.68 -32.84 -14.61
CA ARG A 135 -4.65 -33.94 -14.64
C ARG A 135 -6.00 -33.48 -15.18
N LEU A 136 -6.51 -32.35 -14.70
CA LEU A 136 -7.76 -31.79 -15.19
C LEU A 136 -7.71 -31.55 -16.71
N GLY A 137 -6.64 -30.93 -17.23
CA GLY A 137 -6.46 -30.71 -18.66
C GLY A 137 -6.40 -32.00 -19.48
N LYS A 138 -5.71 -33.04 -18.97
CA LYS A 138 -5.59 -34.34 -19.66
C LYS A 138 -6.95 -34.99 -19.95
N HIS A 139 -7.92 -34.85 -19.05
CA HIS A 139 -9.24 -35.45 -19.24
C HIS A 139 -10.03 -34.81 -20.39
N PHE A 140 -9.77 -33.54 -20.73
CA PHE A 140 -10.45 -32.84 -21.82
C PHE A 140 -9.69 -32.93 -23.15
N VAL A 141 -8.51 -33.57 -23.23
CA VAL A 141 -7.78 -33.75 -24.50
C VAL A 141 -8.59 -34.54 -25.53
N VAL A 142 -9.50 -35.42 -25.08
CA VAL A 142 -10.38 -36.22 -25.95
C VAL A 142 -11.26 -35.35 -26.86
N ILE A 143 -11.57 -34.12 -26.43
CA ILE A 143 -12.42 -33.17 -27.18
C ILE A 143 -11.62 -32.11 -27.98
N ARG A 144 -10.28 -32.18 -27.99
CA ARG A 144 -9.38 -31.18 -28.60
C ARG A 144 -9.50 -31.02 -30.13
N ASN A 145 -10.21 -31.90 -30.81
CA ASN A 145 -10.44 -31.82 -32.25
C ASN A 145 -11.88 -32.19 -32.64
N THR A 146 -12.82 -31.98 -31.72
CA THR A 146 -14.24 -32.23 -31.94
C THR A 146 -15.00 -30.91 -32.00
N GLU A 147 -16.31 -30.96 -32.21
CA GLU A 147 -17.19 -29.78 -32.13
C GLU A 147 -17.13 -29.08 -30.75
N LEU A 148 -16.67 -29.79 -29.71
CA LEU A 148 -16.46 -29.28 -28.36
C LEU A 148 -15.08 -28.66 -28.14
N ASN A 149 -14.27 -28.42 -29.19
CA ASN A 149 -12.96 -27.80 -29.04
C ASN A 149 -13.04 -26.40 -28.40
N VAL A 150 -14.16 -25.68 -28.57
CA VAL A 150 -14.37 -24.37 -27.91
C VAL A 150 -14.40 -24.51 -26.37
N LEU A 151 -15.02 -25.58 -25.84
CA LEU A 151 -14.98 -25.91 -24.41
C LEU A 151 -13.54 -26.24 -23.97
N TYR A 152 -12.80 -27.00 -24.78
CA TYR A 152 -11.40 -27.31 -24.49
C TYR A 152 -10.56 -26.02 -24.39
N GLU A 153 -10.67 -25.11 -25.36
CA GLU A 153 -9.95 -23.84 -25.37
C GLU A 153 -10.32 -22.96 -24.17
N ALA A 154 -11.61 -22.86 -23.85
CA ALA A 154 -12.09 -22.13 -22.67
C ALA A 154 -11.52 -22.71 -21.37
N LEU A 155 -11.53 -24.04 -21.22
CA LEU A 155 -10.96 -24.71 -20.05
C LEU A 155 -9.44 -24.50 -19.95
N MET A 156 -8.71 -24.56 -21.07
CA MET A 156 -7.27 -24.31 -21.06
C MET A 156 -6.95 -22.87 -20.62
N SER A 157 -7.79 -21.90 -20.99
CA SER A 157 -7.71 -20.53 -20.46
C SER A 157 -7.93 -20.48 -18.95
N VAL A 158 -8.95 -21.18 -18.43
CA VAL A 158 -9.21 -21.28 -16.98
C VAL A 158 -8.01 -21.90 -16.25
N ILE A 159 -7.47 -23.01 -16.78
CA ILE A 159 -6.30 -23.69 -16.20
C ILE A 159 -5.09 -22.76 -16.18
N ALA A 160 -4.86 -21.99 -17.24
CA ALA A 160 -3.78 -21.02 -17.29
C ALA A 160 -3.96 -19.92 -16.23
N GLU A 161 -5.16 -19.37 -16.07
CA GLU A 161 -5.46 -18.34 -15.07
C GLU A 161 -5.25 -18.85 -13.63
N VAL A 162 -5.82 -20.01 -13.33
CA VAL A 162 -5.68 -20.65 -12.01
C VAL A 162 -4.22 -21.02 -11.73
N GLY A 163 -3.47 -21.43 -12.76
CA GLY A 163 -2.03 -21.66 -12.66
C GLY A 163 -1.24 -20.38 -12.35
N ARG A 164 -1.63 -19.24 -12.95
CA ARG A 164 -1.03 -17.92 -12.61
C ARG A 164 -1.29 -17.54 -11.17
N LEU A 165 -2.53 -17.66 -10.68
CA LEU A 165 -2.86 -17.43 -9.27
C LEU A 165 -1.98 -18.27 -8.35
N PHE A 166 -1.84 -19.54 -8.69
CA PHE A 166 -1.10 -20.48 -7.87
C PHE A 166 0.37 -20.08 -7.73
N ASN A 167 1.02 -19.63 -8.81
CA ASN A 167 2.38 -19.10 -8.74
C ASN A 167 2.46 -17.89 -7.82
N VAL A 168 1.48 -16.96 -7.90
CA VAL A 168 1.43 -15.79 -7.00
C VAL A 168 1.25 -16.20 -5.54
N LEU A 169 0.40 -17.20 -5.25
CA LEU A 169 0.20 -17.73 -3.90
C LEU A 169 1.43 -18.49 -3.38
N ALA A 170 2.13 -19.22 -4.25
CA ALA A 170 3.37 -19.91 -3.92
C ALA A 170 4.49 -18.92 -3.58
N ASP A 171 4.64 -17.86 -4.38
CA ASP A 171 5.58 -16.77 -4.12
C ASP A 171 5.28 -16.09 -2.76
N LEU A 172 4.00 -15.85 -2.45
CA LEU A 172 3.60 -15.30 -1.15
C LEU A 172 3.95 -16.23 0.03
N GLY A 173 3.87 -17.54 -0.17
CA GLY A 173 4.21 -18.56 0.82
C GLY A 173 5.71 -18.70 1.09
N ASP A 174 6.55 -18.57 0.06
CA ASP A 174 8.01 -18.71 0.18
C ASP A 174 8.69 -17.50 0.83
N VAL A 175 8.09 -16.32 0.68
CA VAL A 175 8.64 -15.09 1.27
C VAL A 175 8.67 -15.16 2.78
N ARG A 176 9.85 -14.94 3.37
CA ARG A 176 10.04 -15.00 4.83
C ARG A 176 9.91 -13.64 5.50
N ASP A 177 10.40 -12.57 4.89
CA ASP A 177 10.41 -11.25 5.52
C ASP A 177 9.06 -10.50 5.42
N PRO A 178 8.69 -9.70 6.43
CA PRO A 178 7.42 -8.98 6.44
C PRO A 178 7.21 -8.01 5.27
N ALA A 179 8.24 -7.27 4.84
CA ALA A 179 8.08 -6.26 3.79
C ALA A 179 7.83 -6.89 2.42
N SER A 180 8.59 -7.91 2.05
CA SER A 180 8.38 -8.62 0.79
C SER A 180 7.01 -9.31 0.77
N ARG A 181 6.51 -9.76 1.94
CA ARG A 181 5.17 -10.34 2.05
C ARG A 181 4.07 -9.31 1.77
N MET A 182 4.22 -8.06 2.20
CA MET A 182 3.29 -6.98 1.84
C MET A 182 3.29 -6.72 0.33
N VAL A 183 4.46 -6.75 -0.32
CA VAL A 183 4.58 -6.57 -1.78
C VAL A 183 3.92 -7.72 -2.54
N GLN A 184 4.16 -8.97 -2.15
CA GLN A 184 3.51 -10.12 -2.78
C GLN A 184 2.00 -10.13 -2.56
N LEU A 185 1.53 -9.70 -1.39
CA LEU A 185 0.10 -9.55 -1.12
C LEU A 185 -0.55 -8.52 -2.04
N LEU A 186 0.13 -7.42 -2.35
CA LEU A 186 -0.36 -6.46 -3.33
C LEU A 186 -0.45 -7.04 -4.74
N ARG A 187 0.50 -7.89 -5.15
CA ARG A 187 0.45 -8.60 -6.43
C ARG A 187 -0.72 -9.58 -6.48
N LEU A 188 -0.97 -10.31 -5.38
CA LEU A 188 -2.15 -11.17 -5.24
C LEU A 188 -3.45 -10.35 -5.33
N MET A 189 -3.50 -9.22 -4.63
CA MET A 189 -4.65 -8.31 -4.68
C MET A 189 -4.91 -7.80 -6.11
N GLU A 190 -3.86 -7.40 -6.83
CA GLU A 190 -3.99 -6.97 -8.23
C GLU A 190 -4.52 -8.11 -9.12
N PHE A 191 -3.99 -9.32 -8.95
CA PHE A 191 -4.46 -10.51 -9.65
C PHE A 191 -5.95 -10.78 -9.38
N LEU A 192 -6.36 -10.79 -8.11
CA LEU A 192 -7.75 -11.05 -7.71
C LEU A 192 -8.70 -9.98 -8.26
N ARG A 193 -8.29 -8.71 -8.26
CA ARG A 193 -9.05 -7.61 -8.86
C ARG A 193 -9.23 -7.81 -10.37
N LEU A 194 -8.15 -8.13 -11.09
CA LEU A 194 -8.21 -8.36 -12.54
C LEU A 194 -9.01 -9.63 -12.90
N SER A 195 -9.04 -10.62 -12.01
CA SER A 195 -9.82 -11.85 -12.15
C SER A 195 -11.29 -11.72 -11.72
N GLY A 196 -11.73 -10.52 -11.32
CA GLY A 196 -13.11 -10.27 -10.86
C GLY A 196 -13.48 -10.97 -9.54
N GLN A 197 -12.49 -11.32 -8.72
CA GLN A 197 -12.70 -12.03 -7.45
C GLN A 197 -12.85 -11.05 -6.28
N GLU A 198 -13.95 -10.30 -6.29
CA GLU A 198 -14.20 -9.20 -5.35
C GLU A 198 -14.11 -9.64 -3.88
N ASP A 199 -14.77 -10.73 -3.48
CA ASP A 199 -14.79 -11.17 -2.07
C ASP A 199 -13.38 -11.53 -1.57
N ALA A 200 -12.61 -12.28 -2.38
CA ALA A 200 -11.24 -12.63 -2.06
C ALA A 200 -10.35 -11.37 -2.03
N TYR A 201 -10.51 -10.46 -2.98
CA TYR A 201 -9.81 -9.19 -3.03
C TYR A 201 -10.05 -8.35 -1.76
N VAL A 202 -11.31 -8.20 -1.34
CA VAL A 202 -11.65 -7.47 -0.11
C VAL A 202 -11.04 -8.17 1.11
N CYS A 203 -11.07 -9.49 1.20
CA CYS A 203 -10.39 -10.20 2.30
C CYS A 203 -8.90 -9.86 2.36
N ARG A 204 -8.19 -9.85 1.22
CA ARG A 204 -6.77 -9.50 1.16
C ARG A 204 -6.49 -8.03 1.47
N ILE A 205 -7.40 -7.11 1.14
CA ILE A 205 -7.33 -5.70 1.56
C ILE A 205 -7.25 -5.60 3.09
N HIS A 206 -8.17 -6.26 3.82
CA HIS A 206 -8.18 -6.19 5.28
C HIS A 206 -6.97 -6.87 5.91
N GLU A 207 -6.53 -7.99 5.34
CA GLU A 207 -5.29 -8.67 5.75
C GLU A 207 -4.06 -7.75 5.60
N LEU A 208 -3.95 -7.02 4.50
CA LEU A 208 -2.88 -6.04 4.29
C LEU A 208 -3.00 -4.86 5.27
N ALA A 209 -4.20 -4.33 5.46
CA ALA A 209 -4.44 -3.23 6.40
C ALA A 209 -4.06 -3.60 7.84
N GLU A 210 -4.40 -4.82 8.27
CA GLU A 210 -4.01 -5.33 9.59
C GLU A 210 -2.49 -5.43 9.72
N ARG A 211 -1.79 -5.93 8.70
CA ARG A 211 -0.31 -5.96 8.70
C ARG A 211 0.29 -4.56 8.81
N HIS A 212 -0.29 -3.56 8.14
CA HIS A 212 0.15 -2.17 8.31
C HIS A 212 -0.08 -1.66 9.74
N VAL A 213 -1.22 -1.99 10.35
CA VAL A 213 -1.49 -1.64 11.76
C VAL A 213 -0.47 -2.28 12.69
N GLN A 214 -0.14 -3.56 12.49
CA GLN A 214 0.88 -4.28 13.26
C GLN A 214 2.28 -3.65 13.09
N ALA A 215 2.61 -3.20 11.88
CA ALA A 215 3.85 -2.48 11.57
C ALA A 215 3.85 -1.01 12.03
N ARG A 216 2.74 -0.51 12.61
CA ARG A 216 2.52 0.91 12.99
C ARG A 216 2.52 1.90 11.81
N ASN A 217 2.21 1.41 10.62
CA ASN A 217 2.08 2.20 9.40
C ASN A 217 0.62 2.62 9.19
N TYR A 218 0.09 3.46 10.09
CA TYR A 218 -1.34 3.79 10.12
C TYR A 218 -1.83 4.49 8.85
N SER A 219 -1.05 5.40 8.27
CA SER A 219 -1.41 6.09 7.02
C SER A 219 -1.61 5.09 5.87
N SER A 220 -0.72 4.10 5.74
CA SER A 220 -0.81 3.05 4.74
C SER A 220 -1.96 2.07 4.99
N ALA A 221 -2.28 1.77 6.25
CA ALA A 221 -3.49 1.01 6.58
C ALA A 221 -4.76 1.74 6.11
N ALA A 222 -4.81 3.07 6.29
CA ALA A 222 -5.91 3.89 5.80
C ALA A 222 -5.98 3.93 4.26
N CYS A 223 -4.84 4.09 3.56
CA CYS A 223 -4.77 3.98 2.11
C CYS A 223 -5.28 2.61 1.61
N THR A 224 -4.89 1.54 2.29
CA THR A 224 -5.31 0.17 1.95
C THR A 224 -6.82 0.01 2.10
N LEU A 225 -7.41 0.46 3.21
CA LEU A 225 -8.86 0.37 3.42
C LEU A 225 -9.69 1.23 2.44
N ASN A 226 -9.11 2.29 1.87
CA ASN A 226 -9.77 3.04 0.80
C ASN A 226 -10.04 2.18 -0.44
N LEU A 227 -9.21 1.17 -0.72
CA LEU A 227 -9.45 0.23 -1.82
C LEU A 227 -10.77 -0.54 -1.64
N HIS A 228 -11.15 -0.86 -0.40
CA HIS A 228 -12.47 -1.47 -0.13
C HIS A 228 -13.61 -0.47 -0.34
N VAL A 229 -13.40 0.82 -0.02
CA VAL A 229 -14.38 1.86 -0.33
C VAL A 229 -14.57 2.00 -1.84
N GLU A 230 -13.50 1.89 -2.63
CA GLU A 230 -13.56 1.89 -4.11
C GLU A 230 -14.43 0.75 -4.64
N VAL A 231 -14.26 -0.49 -4.15
CA VAL A 231 -15.14 -1.62 -4.50
C VAL A 231 -16.60 -1.30 -4.17
N LEU A 232 -16.86 -0.71 -3.00
CA LEU A 232 -18.23 -0.33 -2.61
C LEU A 232 -18.81 0.82 -3.43
N ASN A 233 -17.99 1.61 -4.14
CA ASN A 233 -18.47 2.69 -5.01
C ASN A 233 -19.11 2.16 -6.29
N GLU A 234 -18.83 0.92 -6.68
CA GLU A 234 -19.45 0.26 -7.83
C GLU A 234 -20.88 -0.22 -7.52
N SER A 235 -21.25 -0.30 -6.23
CA SER A 235 -22.57 -0.73 -5.78
C SER A 235 -23.50 0.44 -5.39
N GLN A 236 -24.81 0.22 -5.55
CA GLN A 236 -25.82 1.19 -5.10
C GLN A 236 -25.78 1.36 -3.57
N PRO A 237 -25.85 2.61 -3.04
CA PRO A 237 -25.75 2.86 -1.59
C PRO A 237 -26.81 2.15 -0.73
N SER A 238 -28.00 1.92 -1.30
CA SER A 238 -29.13 1.26 -0.65
C SER A 238 -29.10 -0.27 -0.75
N ARG A 239 -28.13 -0.86 -1.46
CA ARG A 239 -27.99 -2.32 -1.57
C ARG A 239 -27.67 -2.90 -0.19
N ALA A 240 -28.40 -3.94 0.19
CA ALA A 240 -28.09 -4.73 1.38
C ALA A 240 -26.93 -5.69 1.06
N LEU A 241 -25.92 -5.69 1.93
CA LEU A 241 -24.81 -6.62 1.90
C LEU A 241 -25.10 -7.75 2.90
N ALA A 242 -24.84 -8.98 2.48
CA ALA A 242 -24.89 -10.12 3.38
C ALA A 242 -23.82 -10.01 4.47
N ALA A 243 -24.02 -10.73 5.57
CA ALA A 243 -23.01 -10.87 6.60
C ALA A 243 -21.83 -11.69 6.04
N ALA A 244 -20.62 -11.14 6.09
CA ALA A 244 -19.42 -11.91 5.79
C ALA A 244 -18.99 -12.64 7.08
N LYS A 245 -18.85 -13.96 6.99
CA LYS A 245 -18.34 -14.83 8.07
C LYS A 245 -16.94 -15.35 7.78
N VAL A 246 -16.24 -14.69 6.85
CA VAL A 246 -14.90 -15.10 6.46
C VAL A 246 -13.95 -14.76 7.62
N PRO A 247 -13.13 -15.72 8.10
CA PRO A 247 -12.12 -15.43 9.12
C PRO A 247 -11.22 -14.27 8.67
N GLY A 248 -11.13 -13.22 9.50
CA GLY A 248 -10.40 -11.99 9.19
C GLY A 248 -11.25 -10.87 8.54
N LEU A 249 -12.48 -11.16 8.12
CA LEU A 249 -13.43 -10.17 7.60
C LEU A 249 -14.86 -10.46 8.10
N GLU A 250 -15.04 -10.41 9.42
CA GLU A 250 -16.37 -10.55 10.01
C GLU A 250 -17.13 -9.23 9.90
N THR A 251 -18.17 -9.20 9.06
CA THR A 251 -19.00 -8.00 8.90
C THR A 251 -20.48 -8.35 9.06
N PRO A 252 -21.26 -7.50 9.76
CA PRO A 252 -22.70 -7.71 9.92
C PRO A 252 -23.43 -7.49 8.60
N ALA A 253 -24.62 -8.07 8.44
CA ALA A 253 -25.49 -7.69 7.32
C ALA A 253 -25.91 -6.23 7.48
N GLU A 254 -25.65 -5.40 6.47
CA GLU A 254 -25.89 -3.95 6.51
C GLU A 254 -25.96 -3.35 5.11
N LEU A 255 -26.40 -2.09 5.00
CA LEU A 255 -26.40 -1.38 3.73
C LEU A 255 -24.97 -1.00 3.29
N VAL A 256 -24.73 -0.93 1.98
CA VAL A 256 -23.47 -0.43 1.40
C VAL A 256 -23.07 0.90 2.05
N GLN A 257 -24.00 1.84 2.18
CA GLN A 257 -23.71 3.14 2.80
C GLN A 257 -23.28 3.01 4.27
N SER A 258 -23.95 2.17 5.06
CA SER A 258 -23.58 1.93 6.46
C SER A 258 -22.17 1.36 6.59
N ARG A 259 -21.79 0.46 5.67
CA ARG A 259 -20.44 -0.10 5.61
C ARG A 259 -19.40 0.96 5.24
N LYS A 260 -19.68 1.80 4.23
CA LYS A 260 -18.81 2.94 3.86
C LYS A 260 -18.59 3.87 5.04
N ASP A 261 -19.65 4.20 5.77
CA ASP A 261 -19.55 5.09 6.93
C ASP A 261 -18.69 4.50 8.05
N ARG A 262 -18.77 3.19 8.31
CA ARG A 262 -17.88 2.52 9.27
C ARG A 262 -16.43 2.57 8.78
N LEU A 263 -16.19 2.26 7.50
CA LEU A 263 -14.86 2.32 6.91
C LEU A 263 -14.26 3.73 6.98
N TYR A 264 -15.01 4.76 6.60
CA TYR A 264 -14.53 6.15 6.66
C TYR A 264 -14.15 6.59 8.07
N ARG A 265 -14.90 6.18 9.11
CA ARG A 265 -14.49 6.46 10.49
C ARG A 265 -13.18 5.77 10.88
N THR A 266 -13.02 4.51 10.50
CA THR A 266 -11.77 3.76 10.74
C THR A 266 -10.60 4.38 9.98
N ILE A 267 -10.80 4.72 8.70
CA ILE A 267 -9.82 5.37 7.82
C ILE A 267 -9.41 6.73 8.40
N ALA A 268 -10.35 7.56 8.82
CA ALA A 268 -10.07 8.85 9.46
C ALA A 268 -9.25 8.66 10.75
N THR A 269 -9.59 7.68 11.58
CA THR A 269 -8.85 7.34 12.80
C THR A 269 -7.41 6.93 12.50
N TYR A 270 -7.19 6.14 11.45
CA TYR A 270 -5.85 5.72 11.04
C TYR A 270 -5.03 6.87 10.44
N TYR A 271 -5.62 7.73 9.61
CA TYR A 271 -4.94 8.94 9.14
C TYR A 271 -4.60 9.90 10.29
N GLU A 272 -5.46 10.04 11.29
CA GLU A 272 -5.19 10.86 12.48
C GLU A 272 -4.02 10.29 13.30
N LYS A 273 -3.97 8.95 13.50
CA LYS A 273 -2.82 8.27 14.13
C LYS A 273 -1.52 8.38 13.33
N GLY A 274 -1.62 8.45 12.00
CA GLY A 274 -0.50 8.68 11.09
C GLY A 274 -0.10 10.15 10.95
N TYR A 275 -0.81 11.08 11.60
CA TYR A 275 -0.63 12.53 11.47
C TYR A 275 -0.80 13.07 10.04
N SER A 276 -1.61 12.37 9.23
CA SER A 276 -1.94 12.74 7.87
C SER A 276 -3.22 13.59 7.84
N TRP A 277 -3.14 14.80 8.41
CA TRP A 277 -4.28 15.68 8.68
C TRP A 277 -5.13 16.02 7.44
N GLU A 278 -4.50 16.20 6.27
CA GLU A 278 -5.24 16.54 5.03
C GLU A 278 -6.15 15.38 4.61
N ASN A 279 -5.66 14.15 4.73
CA ASN A 279 -6.43 12.97 4.37
C ASN A 279 -7.52 12.68 5.42
N VAL A 280 -7.34 13.06 6.69
CA VAL A 280 -8.43 13.07 7.68
C VAL A 280 -9.56 14.00 7.20
N LEU A 281 -9.23 15.26 6.87
CA LEU A 281 -10.23 16.23 6.41
C LEU A 281 -10.92 15.78 5.12
N LYS A 282 -10.19 15.22 4.15
CA LYS A 282 -10.79 14.65 2.93
C LYS A 282 -11.74 13.49 3.24
N THR A 283 -11.35 12.60 4.16
CA THR A 283 -12.19 11.47 4.57
C THR A 283 -13.46 11.93 5.27
N LEU A 284 -13.37 12.93 6.17
CA LEU A 284 -14.54 13.51 6.84
C LEU A 284 -15.50 14.18 5.84
N LYS A 285 -14.98 14.86 4.81
CA LYS A 285 -15.83 15.41 3.74
C LYS A 285 -16.60 14.33 2.98
N GLN A 286 -15.97 13.20 2.68
CA GLN A 286 -16.65 12.06 2.04
C GLN A 286 -17.72 11.44 2.95
N LEU A 287 -17.43 11.33 4.25
CA LEU A 287 -18.39 10.86 5.25
C LEU A 287 -19.59 11.82 5.37
N ALA A 288 -19.35 13.14 5.37
CA ALA A 288 -20.42 14.15 5.36
C ALA A 288 -21.31 14.02 4.12
N ALA A 289 -20.71 13.90 2.93
CA ALA A 289 -21.46 13.74 1.68
C ALA A 289 -22.35 12.48 1.70
N GLY A 290 -21.84 11.36 2.25
CA GLY A 290 -22.63 10.15 2.44
C GLY A 290 -23.82 10.34 3.39
N ARG A 291 -23.62 11.09 4.48
CA ARG A 291 -24.67 11.39 5.47
C ARG A 291 -25.72 12.37 4.93
N GLU A 292 -25.30 13.34 4.12
CA GLU A 292 -26.16 14.25 3.36
C GLU A 292 -27.05 13.46 2.38
N ALA A 293 -26.49 12.48 1.66
CA ALA A 293 -27.24 11.62 0.76
C ALA A 293 -28.28 10.74 1.48
N THR A 294 -28.11 10.47 2.78
CA THR A 294 -29.08 9.75 3.62
C THR A 294 -29.95 10.67 4.48
N TRP A 295 -29.84 11.99 4.33
CA TRP A 295 -30.56 13.00 5.11
C TRP A 295 -30.38 12.87 6.64
N ASP A 296 -29.22 12.39 7.10
CA ASP A 296 -28.91 12.22 8.52
C ASP A 296 -28.31 13.50 9.11
N ALA A 297 -29.18 14.42 9.54
CA ALA A 297 -28.77 15.70 10.12
C ALA A 297 -27.87 15.55 11.37
N ALA A 298 -28.12 14.55 12.21
CA ALA A 298 -27.34 14.31 13.42
C ALA A 298 -25.93 13.82 13.07
N GLY A 299 -25.81 12.90 12.10
CA GLY A 299 -24.53 12.44 11.58
C GLY A 299 -23.73 13.56 10.92
N ILE A 300 -24.36 14.44 10.13
CA ILE A 300 -23.70 15.60 9.54
C ILE A 300 -23.14 16.52 10.62
N ALA A 301 -23.94 16.84 11.65
CA ALA A 301 -23.49 17.68 12.76
C ALA A 301 -22.25 17.09 13.45
N GLN A 302 -22.24 15.78 13.70
CA GLN A 302 -21.09 15.09 14.28
C GLN A 302 -19.84 15.21 13.40
N VAL A 303 -19.96 15.00 12.09
CA VAL A 303 -18.82 15.11 11.17
C VAL A 303 -18.27 16.55 11.15
N ARG A 304 -19.14 17.56 11.21
CA ARG A 304 -18.70 18.97 11.30
C ARG A 304 -17.99 19.27 12.62
N PHE A 305 -18.44 18.69 13.73
CA PHE A 305 -17.69 18.78 15.00
C PHE A 305 -16.31 18.14 14.90
N ASP A 306 -16.21 16.98 14.25
CA ASP A 306 -14.93 16.30 14.03
C ASP A 306 -14.00 17.14 13.12
N GLU A 307 -14.52 17.73 12.03
CA GLU A 307 -13.75 18.66 11.18
C GLU A 307 -13.25 19.87 11.98
N ALA A 308 -14.13 20.48 12.79
CA ALA A 308 -13.78 21.61 13.64
C ALA A 308 -12.70 21.24 14.67
N ARG A 309 -12.76 20.03 15.23
CA ARG A 309 -11.71 19.50 16.13
C ARG A 309 -10.36 19.46 15.45
N ILE A 310 -10.28 18.94 14.22
CA ILE A 310 -9.03 18.88 13.45
C ILE A 310 -8.48 20.29 13.18
N TYR A 311 -9.33 21.24 12.76
CA TYR A 311 -8.89 22.62 12.56
C TYR A 311 -8.43 23.29 13.86
N ASN A 312 -9.11 23.04 14.98
CA ASN A 312 -8.66 23.52 16.29
C ASN A 312 -7.30 22.94 16.66
N THR A 313 -7.04 21.66 16.40
CA THR A 313 -5.71 21.05 16.61
C THR A 313 -4.63 21.72 15.77
N LEU A 314 -4.90 21.99 14.49
CA LEU A 314 -3.95 22.67 13.60
C LEU A 314 -3.73 24.14 13.98
N ALA A 315 -4.73 24.79 14.56
CA ALA A 315 -4.65 26.18 15.04
C ALA A 315 -3.95 26.31 16.39
N ALA A 316 -4.01 25.27 17.25
CA ALA A 316 -3.52 25.29 18.62
C ALA A 316 -1.99 25.26 18.77
N GLY A 317 -1.22 25.18 17.68
CA GLY A 317 0.24 25.24 17.72
C GLY A 317 0.92 24.19 16.84
N PRO A 318 2.20 23.87 17.09
CA PRO A 318 2.94 22.87 16.33
C PRO A 318 2.29 21.50 16.44
N VAL A 319 1.99 20.89 15.31
CA VAL A 319 1.45 19.53 15.25
C VAL A 319 2.54 18.54 14.85
N PRO A 320 2.51 17.30 15.40
CA PRO A 320 3.36 16.23 14.89
C PRO A 320 3.04 15.97 13.41
N LEU A 321 4.08 15.65 12.64
CA LEU A 321 4.02 15.32 11.23
C LEU A 321 4.87 14.07 10.96
N PRO A 322 4.51 13.26 9.95
CA PRO A 322 5.30 12.10 9.58
C PRO A 322 6.72 12.52 9.20
N ARG A 323 7.69 11.64 9.48
CA ARG A 323 9.10 11.83 9.10
C ARG A 323 9.42 11.00 7.88
N PHE A 324 10.39 11.46 7.09
CA PHE A 324 10.75 10.81 5.85
C PHE A 324 12.23 10.44 5.81
N PHE A 325 12.51 9.31 5.19
CA PHE A 325 13.86 8.76 5.08
C PHE A 325 14.15 8.34 3.64
N HIS A 326 15.25 8.81 3.10
CA HIS A 326 15.86 8.23 1.90
C HIS A 326 16.55 6.93 2.28
N VAL A 327 16.15 5.84 1.65
CA VAL A 327 16.71 4.51 1.88
C VAL A 327 17.27 3.98 0.56
N ALA A 328 18.58 3.74 0.53
CA ALA A 328 19.27 3.14 -0.60
C ALA A 328 19.67 1.70 -0.27
N PHE A 329 19.15 0.76 -1.04
CA PHE A 329 19.47 -0.67 -0.94
C PHE A 329 20.72 -0.99 -1.77
N ASN A 330 21.61 -1.83 -1.26
CA ASN A 330 22.72 -2.32 -2.07
C ASN A 330 22.28 -3.42 -3.06
N ASN A 331 23.20 -3.82 -3.95
CA ASN A 331 22.95 -4.83 -4.99
C ASN A 331 23.04 -6.29 -4.48
N HIS A 332 22.76 -6.55 -3.20
CA HIS A 332 22.92 -7.88 -2.63
C HIS A 332 21.77 -8.84 -3.00
N GLU A 333 22.08 -10.11 -3.22
CA GLU A 333 21.12 -11.13 -3.70
C GLU A 333 19.97 -11.43 -2.73
N LEU A 334 20.23 -11.32 -1.42
CA LEU A 334 19.18 -11.45 -0.39
C LEU A 334 18.06 -10.42 -0.51
N PHE A 335 18.31 -9.29 -1.17
CA PHE A 335 17.25 -8.34 -1.49
C PHE A 335 16.41 -8.85 -2.68
N PRO A 336 15.07 -8.81 -2.58
CA PRO A 336 14.19 -9.04 -3.72
C PRO A 336 14.57 -8.13 -4.90
N GLU A 337 14.37 -8.61 -6.12
CA GLU A 337 14.66 -7.84 -7.34
C GLU A 337 13.95 -6.47 -7.37
N SER A 338 12.79 -6.36 -6.73
CA SER A 338 12.02 -5.10 -6.66
C SER A 338 12.71 -4.01 -5.86
N VAL A 339 13.61 -4.35 -4.92
CA VAL A 339 14.32 -3.38 -4.06
C VAL A 339 15.84 -3.40 -4.25
N ARG A 340 16.40 -4.47 -4.82
CA ARG A 340 17.84 -4.64 -5.02
C ARG A 340 18.43 -3.48 -5.84
N GLY A 341 19.38 -2.75 -5.26
CA GLY A 341 20.02 -1.60 -5.92
C GLY A 341 19.15 -0.36 -6.06
N GLN A 342 17.93 -0.38 -5.54
CA GLN A 342 16.96 0.68 -5.73
C GLN A 342 16.94 1.64 -4.54
N HIS A 343 16.49 2.86 -4.80
CA HIS A 343 16.37 3.93 -3.81
C HIS A 343 14.92 4.33 -3.66
N PHE A 344 14.49 4.54 -2.41
CA PHE A 344 13.11 4.90 -2.09
C PHE A 344 13.07 6.01 -1.05
N ILE A 345 11.94 6.70 -1.00
CA ILE A 345 11.57 7.48 0.18
C ILE A 345 10.62 6.64 1.01
N PHE A 346 10.86 6.55 2.31
CA PHE A 346 10.01 5.89 3.30
C PHE A 346 9.36 6.91 4.22
N GLU A 347 8.08 6.70 4.53
CA GLU A 347 7.35 7.36 5.60
C GLU A 347 7.60 6.61 6.92
N GLY A 348 7.93 7.36 7.97
CA GLY A 348 8.11 6.86 9.33
C GLY A 348 7.30 7.68 10.35
N PRO A 349 7.07 7.12 11.56
CA PRO A 349 6.32 7.80 12.61
C PRO A 349 6.93 9.15 12.99
N ALA A 350 6.09 10.11 13.42
CA ALA A 350 6.54 11.47 13.77
C ALA A 350 7.63 11.52 14.86
N ASN A 351 7.59 10.59 15.81
CA ASN A 351 8.56 10.48 16.90
C ASN A 351 9.80 9.63 16.56
N CYS A 352 9.93 9.17 15.31
CA CYS A 352 10.97 8.26 14.90
C CYS A 352 12.24 9.02 14.50
N ASP A 353 13.39 8.75 15.12
CA ASP A 353 14.69 9.21 14.63
C ASP A 353 15.33 8.17 13.69
N ARG A 354 16.51 8.49 13.12
CA ARG A 354 17.20 7.58 12.19
C ARG A 354 17.47 6.21 12.83
N LYS A 355 17.84 6.18 14.11
CA LYS A 355 18.13 4.93 14.83
C LYS A 355 16.87 4.11 15.06
N SER A 356 15.80 4.75 15.51
CA SER A 356 14.50 4.09 15.69
C SER A 356 13.95 3.57 14.37
N PHE A 357 14.09 4.34 13.29
CA PHE A 357 13.64 3.94 11.96
C PHE A 357 14.46 2.76 11.41
N SER A 358 15.78 2.75 11.65
CA SER A 358 16.64 1.61 11.34
C SER A 358 16.15 0.32 12.00
N MET A 359 15.67 0.37 13.25
CA MET A 359 15.12 -0.82 13.92
C MET A 359 13.79 -1.25 13.31
N LEU A 360 12.92 -0.31 12.93
CA LEU A 360 11.67 -0.63 12.22
C LEU A 360 11.94 -1.28 10.87
N LEU A 361 12.91 -0.75 10.11
CA LEU A 361 13.29 -1.32 8.82
C LEU A 361 13.93 -2.70 8.99
N GLN A 362 14.75 -2.92 10.03
CA GLN A 362 15.32 -4.23 10.33
C GLN A 362 14.26 -5.24 10.77
N ALA A 363 13.19 -4.82 11.46
CA ALA A 363 12.05 -5.70 11.74
C ALA A 363 11.32 -6.14 10.45
N GLN A 364 11.31 -5.27 9.43
CA GLN A 364 10.75 -5.58 8.11
C GLN A 364 11.68 -6.39 7.22
N TYR A 365 12.99 -6.20 7.36
CA TYR A 365 14.05 -6.93 6.65
C TYR A 365 15.10 -7.44 7.65
N PRO A 366 14.89 -8.61 8.29
CA PRO A 366 15.72 -9.08 9.42
C PRO A 366 17.21 -9.26 9.12
N TYR A 367 17.55 -9.50 7.85
CA TYR A 367 18.91 -9.71 7.38
C TYR A 367 19.69 -8.42 7.14
N VAL A 368 19.05 -7.25 7.22
CA VAL A 368 19.67 -5.98 6.84
C VAL A 368 20.62 -5.45 7.92
N SER A 369 21.84 -5.10 7.49
CA SER A 369 22.79 -4.30 8.26
C SER A 369 22.62 -2.81 7.93
N ASN A 370 22.61 -1.95 8.95
CA ASN A 370 22.53 -0.50 8.74
C ASN A 370 23.94 0.10 8.70
N LEU A 371 24.34 0.64 7.56
CA LEU A 371 25.60 1.36 7.45
C LEU A 371 25.41 2.83 7.83
N GLY A 372 26.37 3.39 8.56
CA GLY A 372 26.33 4.76 9.09
C GLY A 372 26.23 5.86 8.02
N PRO A 373 26.06 7.12 8.45
CA PRO A 373 25.83 8.27 7.56
C PRO A 373 26.98 8.57 6.59
N ASP A 374 28.19 8.09 6.87
CA ASP A 374 29.43 8.47 6.16
C ASP A 374 29.80 7.56 4.99
N TYR A 375 28.91 6.65 4.58
CA TYR A 375 29.19 5.78 3.44
C TYR A 375 28.86 6.50 2.12
N THR A 376 29.87 6.77 1.29
CA THR A 376 29.69 6.97 -0.17
C THR A 376 28.90 5.77 -0.70
N HIS A 377 27.96 6.00 -1.65
CA HIS A 377 27.03 5.02 -2.21
C HIS A 377 27.46 3.56 -2.05
N PRO A 378 26.59 2.63 -1.61
CA PRO A 378 26.98 1.24 -1.42
C PRO A 378 27.63 0.71 -2.70
N THR A 379 28.96 0.70 -2.74
CA THR A 379 29.71 0.05 -3.81
C THR A 379 29.33 -1.41 -3.73
N SER A 380 29.18 -2.04 -4.89
CA SER A 380 28.81 -3.45 -5.11
C SER A 380 29.70 -4.48 -4.40
N SER A 381 30.62 -4.05 -3.54
CA SER A 381 31.65 -4.83 -2.86
C SER A 381 31.34 -5.17 -1.40
N SER A 382 30.16 -4.82 -0.86
CA SER A 382 29.76 -5.31 0.48
C SER A 382 29.27 -6.75 0.38
N HIS A 383 29.93 -7.66 1.08
CA HIS A 383 29.49 -9.06 1.22
C HIS A 383 28.19 -9.23 2.02
N GLU A 384 27.72 -8.17 2.69
CA GLU A 384 26.52 -8.20 3.53
C GLU A 384 25.39 -7.35 2.93
N PRO A 385 24.12 -7.79 3.07
CA PRO A 385 22.96 -6.98 2.71
C PRO A 385 22.93 -5.74 3.59
N ALA A 386 23.02 -4.57 2.95
CA ALA A 386 23.14 -3.29 3.64
C ALA A 386 22.24 -2.24 3.04
N VAL A 387 21.76 -1.35 3.90
CA VAL A 387 21.00 -0.16 3.51
C VAL A 387 21.64 1.09 4.07
N LYS A 388 21.57 2.18 3.29
CA LYS A 388 21.90 3.54 3.75
C LYS A 388 20.61 4.28 4.04
N ILE A 389 20.46 4.76 5.29
CA ILE A 389 19.30 5.54 5.73
C ILE A 389 19.72 6.99 5.97
N SER A 390 19.11 7.92 5.23
CA SER A 390 19.35 9.36 5.37
C SER A 390 18.03 10.09 5.64
N PRO A 391 17.90 10.88 6.73
CA PRO A 391 16.68 11.64 6.98
C PRO A 391 16.51 12.73 5.90
N VAL A 392 15.29 12.88 5.40
CA VAL A 392 14.92 13.91 4.43
C VAL A 392 13.75 14.75 4.94
N THR A 393 13.61 15.96 4.44
CA THR A 393 12.46 16.83 4.73
C THR A 393 11.62 17.01 3.48
N VAL A 394 10.32 17.28 3.64
CA VAL A 394 9.46 17.63 2.50
C VAL A 394 10.02 18.88 1.82
N TYR A 395 10.17 18.83 0.51
CA TYR A 395 10.61 19.97 -0.29
C TYR A 395 9.43 20.93 -0.48
N LYS A 396 9.43 22.02 0.29
CA LYS A 396 8.32 22.97 0.39
C LYS A 396 8.40 24.02 -0.70
N ASN A 397 7.25 24.38 -1.25
CA ASN A 397 7.14 25.57 -2.11
C ASN A 397 7.26 26.84 -1.25
N GLN A 398 8.39 27.54 -1.38
CA GLN A 398 8.64 28.78 -0.65
C GLN A 398 7.73 29.94 -1.08
N LEU A 399 7.26 29.91 -2.33
CA LEU A 399 6.37 30.90 -2.92
C LEU A 399 4.90 30.66 -2.55
N HIS A 400 4.61 29.64 -1.74
CA HIS A 400 3.24 29.37 -1.33
C HIS A 400 2.62 30.60 -0.63
N PRO A 401 1.41 31.04 -1.02
CA PRO A 401 0.81 32.29 -0.52
C PRO A 401 0.74 32.40 1.01
N ILE A 402 0.64 31.26 1.70
CA ILE A 402 0.61 31.20 3.17
C ILE A 402 1.86 31.77 3.86
N ASN A 403 3.01 31.79 3.16
CA ASN A 403 4.24 32.37 3.69
C ASN A 403 4.20 33.90 3.71
N GLN A 404 3.32 34.51 2.91
CA GLN A 404 3.09 35.96 2.89
C GLN A 404 2.02 36.39 3.90
N GLN A 405 1.24 35.44 4.44
CA GLN A 405 0.16 35.72 5.38
C GLN A 405 0.68 35.77 6.82
N GLY A 406 0.56 36.95 7.45
CA GLY A 406 0.79 37.13 8.89
C GLY A 406 -0.32 36.48 9.73
N GLY A 407 -0.04 36.21 11.00
CA GLY A 407 -1.04 35.73 11.97
C GLY A 407 -1.52 34.28 11.81
N VAL A 408 -1.10 33.57 10.77
CA VAL A 408 -1.42 32.13 10.62
C VAL A 408 -0.65 31.33 11.67
N ALA A 409 -1.36 30.45 12.39
CA ALA A 409 -0.77 29.56 13.38
C ALA A 409 0.36 28.70 12.76
N PRO A 410 1.48 28.48 13.48
CA PRO A 410 2.61 27.73 12.93
C PRO A 410 2.27 26.31 12.46
N GLY A 411 1.42 25.59 13.21
CA GLY A 411 0.99 24.24 12.84
C GLY A 411 0.17 24.19 11.57
N PHE A 412 -0.83 25.07 11.44
CA PHE A 412 -1.63 25.17 10.22
C PHE A 412 -0.78 25.57 9.00
N ARG A 413 0.19 26.49 9.18
CA ARG A 413 1.13 26.85 8.11
C ARG A 413 1.93 25.64 7.64
N GLU A 414 2.51 24.90 8.57
CA GLU A 414 3.32 23.73 8.25
C GLU A 414 2.47 22.63 7.58
N HIS A 415 1.25 22.40 8.06
CA HIS A 415 0.27 21.49 7.43
C HIS A 415 0.04 21.85 5.96
N CYS A 416 -0.29 23.09 5.64
CA CYS A 416 -0.54 23.49 4.26
C CYS A 416 0.68 23.30 3.34
N LEU A 417 1.90 23.48 3.86
CA LEU A 417 3.13 23.31 3.09
C LEU A 417 3.53 21.84 2.90
N THR A 418 2.96 20.91 3.68
CA THR A 418 3.36 19.50 3.73
C THR A 418 2.22 18.51 3.50
N ALA A 419 1.01 19.00 3.22
CA ALA A 419 -0.23 18.22 3.14
C ALA A 419 -0.19 17.04 2.13
N GLN A 420 0.53 17.19 1.02
CA GLN A 420 0.69 16.15 -0.01
C GLN A 420 2.15 16.09 -0.45
N PRO A 421 3.02 15.42 0.32
CA PRO A 421 4.44 15.40 0.03
C PRO A 421 4.73 14.45 -1.14
N ILE A 422 5.32 15.01 -2.21
CA ILE A 422 5.78 14.29 -3.41
C ILE A 422 7.27 14.54 -3.72
N ALA A 423 7.85 15.58 -3.11
CA ALA A 423 9.23 15.94 -3.27
C ALA A 423 9.90 16.08 -1.90
N PHE A 424 11.14 15.63 -1.80
CA PHE A 424 11.89 15.56 -0.55
C PHE A 424 13.29 16.10 -0.77
N ALA A 425 13.85 16.80 0.21
CA ALA A 425 15.16 17.39 0.12
C ALA A 425 16.09 16.89 1.22
N MET A 426 17.36 16.71 0.84
CA MET A 426 18.49 16.52 1.73
C MET A 426 19.47 17.67 1.48
N THR A 427 19.89 18.37 2.53
CA THR A 427 20.90 19.42 2.44
C THR A 427 22.25 18.86 2.86
N SER A 428 23.31 19.06 2.07
CA SER A 428 24.65 18.62 2.44
C SER A 428 25.12 19.40 3.68
N ARG A 429 25.60 18.69 4.71
CA ARG A 429 26.01 19.28 6.00
C ARG A 429 27.43 19.84 5.96
N HIS A 430 27.74 20.66 4.94
CA HIS A 430 29.00 21.40 4.90
C HIS A 430 28.77 22.87 5.24
N ASP A 431 28.03 23.13 6.33
CA ASP A 431 28.16 24.42 7.00
C ASP A 431 29.53 24.44 7.68
N ASN A 432 30.56 24.87 6.95
CA ASN A 432 31.91 25.00 7.49
C ASN A 432 31.98 26.30 8.32
N PRO A 433 32.06 26.24 9.65
CA PRO A 433 32.05 27.43 10.50
C PRO A 433 33.27 28.34 10.29
N SER A 434 34.30 27.85 9.59
CA SER A 434 35.47 28.65 9.20
C SER A 434 35.30 29.45 7.90
N VAL A 435 34.21 29.22 7.15
CA VAL A 435 33.90 29.91 5.90
C VAL A 435 32.86 31.01 6.16
N SER A 436 33.10 32.19 5.59
CA SER A 436 32.15 33.30 5.64
C SER A 436 30.81 32.90 5.03
N VAL A 437 29.71 33.40 5.60
CA VAL A 437 28.35 33.20 5.09
C VAL A 437 28.20 33.59 3.62
N VAL A 438 29.04 34.52 3.15
CA VAL A 438 29.09 34.99 1.75
C VAL A 438 29.66 33.95 0.78
N ASP A 439 30.61 33.15 1.24
CA ASP A 439 31.34 32.17 0.41
C ASP A 439 30.82 30.73 0.62
N GLN A 440 29.81 30.57 1.47
CA GLN A 440 29.28 29.28 1.86
C GLN A 440 28.30 28.75 0.82
N VAL A 441 28.73 27.71 0.10
CA VAL A 441 27.91 27.00 -0.88
C VAL A 441 27.03 25.97 -0.16
N VAL A 442 25.72 26.05 -0.40
CA VAL A 442 24.75 25.08 0.13
C VAL A 442 24.22 24.25 -1.02
N GLU A 443 24.47 22.94 -0.99
CA GLU A 443 23.92 22.01 -1.97
C GLU A 443 22.73 21.25 -1.38
N LYS A 444 21.65 21.17 -2.16
CA LYS A 444 20.47 20.37 -1.86
C LYS A 444 20.27 19.31 -2.92
N THR A 445 20.08 18.08 -2.48
CA THR A 445 19.58 17.00 -3.34
C THR A 445 18.08 16.88 -3.13
N VAL A 446 17.30 17.03 -4.20
CA VAL A 446 15.85 16.91 -4.21
C VAL A 446 15.46 15.60 -4.90
N PHE A 447 14.67 14.79 -4.21
CA PHE A 447 14.13 13.52 -4.70
C PHE A 447 12.64 13.69 -4.99
N TYR A 448 12.21 13.30 -6.18
CA TYR A 448 10.81 13.27 -6.58
C TYR A 448 10.34 11.82 -6.62
N THR A 449 9.23 11.55 -5.93
CA THR A 449 8.68 10.20 -5.83
C THR A 449 7.63 9.94 -6.91
N GLN A 450 7.42 8.66 -7.24
CA GLN A 450 6.40 8.25 -8.20
C GLN A 450 4.99 8.61 -7.73
N THR A 451 4.74 8.50 -6.42
CA THR A 451 3.45 8.77 -5.80
C THR A 451 3.62 9.72 -4.62
N ALA A 452 2.64 10.59 -4.41
CA ALA A 452 2.58 11.44 -3.21
C ALA A 452 2.18 10.61 -1.99
N PHE A 453 2.69 10.98 -0.82
CA PHE A 453 2.37 10.31 0.44
C PHE A 453 1.03 10.80 1.03
N PRO A 454 0.35 9.95 1.82
CA PRO A 454 0.72 8.58 2.16
C PRO A 454 0.47 7.59 1.02
N THR A 455 1.24 6.49 1.02
CA THR A 455 1.14 5.42 0.00
C THR A 455 0.70 4.10 0.63
N VAL A 456 0.24 3.15 -0.19
CA VAL A 456 -0.15 1.81 0.28
C VAL A 456 1.02 1.04 0.92
N LEU A 457 2.26 1.21 0.44
CA LEU A 457 3.43 0.48 0.97
C LEU A 457 4.26 1.25 2.02
N SER A 458 3.85 2.46 2.39
CA SER A 458 4.63 3.38 3.26
C SER A 458 5.96 3.83 2.67
N TYR A 459 6.24 3.50 1.41
CA TYR A 459 7.36 4.01 0.64
C TYR A 459 6.96 4.26 -0.82
N SER A 460 7.80 5.00 -1.54
CA SER A 460 7.63 5.29 -2.96
C SER A 460 8.99 5.35 -3.66
N SER A 461 9.03 4.87 -4.91
CA SER A 461 10.24 4.87 -5.73
C SER A 461 10.62 6.30 -6.13
N ILE A 462 11.91 6.54 -6.29
CA ILE A 462 12.42 7.84 -6.74
C ILE A 462 12.51 7.81 -8.26
N ILE A 463 11.75 8.69 -8.92
CA ILE A 463 11.71 8.80 -10.38
C ILE A 463 12.70 9.84 -10.91
N ARG A 464 13.07 10.81 -10.07
CA ARG A 464 13.97 11.90 -10.44
C ARG A 464 14.76 12.38 -9.23
N GLU A 465 16.05 12.54 -9.41
CA GLU A 465 16.97 13.19 -8.46
C GLU A 465 17.51 14.46 -9.10
N GLU A 466 17.47 15.57 -8.37
CA GLU A 466 17.97 16.86 -8.80
C GLU A 466 18.93 17.43 -7.76
N ARG A 467 20.08 17.94 -8.20
CA ARG A 467 21.03 18.63 -7.34
C ARG A 467 20.92 20.13 -7.59
N VAL A 468 20.51 20.84 -6.56
CA VAL A 468 20.30 22.29 -6.56
C VAL A 468 21.37 22.93 -5.68
N VAL A 469 22.28 23.66 -6.32
CA VAL A 469 23.25 24.50 -5.61
C VAL A 469 22.58 25.84 -5.34
N LEU A 470 22.39 26.16 -4.07
CA LEU A 470 21.80 27.44 -3.66
C LEU A 470 22.87 28.53 -3.70
N THR A 471 22.48 29.68 -4.25
CA THR A 471 23.25 30.91 -4.06
C THR A 471 23.29 31.30 -2.58
N PRO A 472 24.30 32.07 -2.13
CA PRO A 472 24.37 32.55 -0.74
C PRO A 472 23.09 33.29 -0.29
N VAL A 473 22.46 34.05 -1.20
CA VAL A 473 21.19 34.76 -0.95
C VAL A 473 20.03 33.79 -0.75
N GLN A 474 19.87 32.79 -1.62
CA GLN A 474 18.83 31.77 -1.46
C GLN A 474 19.03 30.97 -0.16
N ALA A 475 20.28 30.58 0.15
CA ALA A 475 20.60 29.91 1.40
C ALA A 475 20.28 30.78 2.63
N ALA A 476 20.51 32.09 2.56
CA ALA A 476 20.13 33.04 3.61
C ALA A 476 18.61 33.17 3.76
N ILE A 477 17.85 33.22 2.65
CA ILE A 477 16.38 33.22 2.67
C ILE A 477 15.86 31.96 3.39
N ASP A 478 16.37 30.78 3.01
CA ASP A 478 16.01 29.50 3.62
C ASP A 478 16.29 29.42 5.11
N ARG A 479 17.45 29.92 5.54
CA ARG A 479 17.84 29.96 6.95
C ARG A 479 16.96 30.94 7.71
N THR A 480 16.70 32.11 7.14
CA THR A 480 15.83 33.14 7.74
C THR A 480 14.42 32.61 7.91
N GLN A 481 13.81 32.03 6.88
CA GLN A 481 12.47 31.43 6.95
C GLN A 481 12.37 30.34 8.02
N ARG A 482 13.38 29.45 8.12
CA ARG A 482 13.46 28.43 9.17
C ARG A 482 13.54 29.06 10.57
N LYS A 483 14.39 30.07 10.75
CA LYS A 483 14.50 30.79 12.03
C LYS A 483 13.20 31.50 12.40
N THR A 484 12.55 32.18 11.45
CA THR A 484 11.24 32.81 11.65
C THR A 484 10.20 31.79 12.10
N LEU A 485 10.14 30.61 11.47
CA LEU A 485 9.23 29.54 11.89
C LEU A 485 9.56 29.03 13.31
N ASN A 486 10.84 28.79 13.62
CA ASN A 486 11.26 28.34 14.95
C ASN A 486 10.89 29.36 16.05
N VAL A 487 11.12 30.65 15.80
CA VAL A 487 10.69 31.72 16.72
C VAL A 487 9.17 31.71 16.87
N ALA A 488 8.41 31.65 15.77
CA ALA A 488 6.94 31.61 15.83
C ALA A 488 6.42 30.41 16.63
N VAL A 489 7.03 29.24 16.46
CA VAL A 489 6.74 28.02 17.24
C VAL A 489 7.06 28.21 18.74
N ALA A 490 8.22 28.78 19.06
CA ALA A 490 8.62 29.05 20.43
C ALA A 490 7.72 30.10 21.09
N THR A 491 7.35 31.16 20.38
CA THR A 491 6.42 32.20 20.86
C THR A 491 5.05 31.61 21.16
N HIS A 492 4.52 30.78 20.25
CA HIS A 492 3.27 30.08 20.48
C HIS A 492 3.35 29.16 21.70
N SER A 493 4.45 28.43 21.86
CA SER A 493 4.66 27.52 22.99
C SER A 493 4.73 28.28 24.32
N ALA A 494 5.45 29.39 24.39
CA ALA A 494 5.51 30.25 25.57
C ALA A 494 4.14 30.85 25.94
N ALA A 495 3.37 31.33 24.95
CA ALA A 495 2.04 31.90 25.17
C ALA A 495 1.02 30.85 25.67
N SER A 496 1.11 29.62 25.17
CA SER A 496 0.14 28.55 25.44
C SER A 496 0.48 27.67 26.65
N LYS A 497 1.78 27.43 26.92
CA LYS A 497 2.26 26.47 27.94
C LYS A 497 2.94 27.13 29.16
N GLY A 498 3.03 28.45 29.19
CA GLY A 498 3.53 29.22 30.35
C GLY A 498 5.05 29.36 30.43
N GLU A 499 5.54 29.79 31.59
CA GLU A 499 6.92 30.29 31.82
C GLU A 499 8.03 29.29 31.46
N SER A 500 7.77 27.97 31.54
CA SER A 500 8.75 26.91 31.23
C SER A 500 9.26 26.93 29.78
N HIS A 501 8.58 27.61 28.86
CA HIS A 501 8.96 27.71 27.46
C HIS A 501 9.53 29.10 27.09
N VAL A 502 9.57 30.03 28.04
CA VAL A 502 10.13 31.38 27.84
C VAL A 502 11.64 31.31 27.66
N GLU A 503 12.33 30.43 28.38
CA GLU A 503 13.77 30.21 28.23
C GLU A 503 14.13 29.73 26.80
N THR A 504 13.40 28.75 26.28
CA THR A 504 13.58 28.27 24.89
C THR A 504 13.30 29.36 23.86
N LEU A 505 12.32 30.22 24.11
CA LEU A 505 12.04 31.38 23.25
C LEU A 505 13.21 32.37 23.28
N ILE A 506 13.72 32.71 24.46
CA ILE A 506 14.87 33.60 24.62
C ILE A 506 16.09 33.04 23.88
N GLU A 507 16.40 31.75 24.08
CA GLU A 507 17.51 31.07 23.40
C GLU A 507 17.34 31.06 21.87
N THR A 508 16.13 30.79 21.38
CA THR A 508 15.83 30.78 19.94
C THR A 508 15.96 32.19 19.33
N ILE A 509 15.54 33.23 20.06
CA ILE A 509 15.70 34.62 19.64
C ILE A 509 17.18 35.02 19.67
N GLN A 510 17.90 34.72 20.76
CA GLN A 510 19.33 35.02 20.91
C GLN A 510 20.14 34.37 19.79
N SER A 511 19.98 33.07 19.55
CA SER A 511 20.67 32.37 18.45
C SER A 511 20.27 32.87 17.04
N SER A 512 19.17 33.60 16.92
CA SER A 512 18.71 34.20 15.66
C SER A 512 19.25 35.61 15.43
N VAL A 513 19.40 36.40 16.49
CA VAL A 513 19.67 37.85 16.42
C VAL A 513 21.10 38.21 16.87
N ASP A 514 21.72 37.41 17.74
CA ASP A 514 23.03 37.72 18.31
C ASP A 514 24.13 37.84 17.25
N THR A 515 24.57 39.07 17.00
CA THR A 515 25.59 39.45 16.03
C THR A 515 26.98 38.87 16.31
N SER A 516 27.23 38.35 17.51
CA SER A 516 28.49 37.67 17.84
C SER A 516 28.57 36.26 17.25
N THR A 517 27.45 35.70 16.81
CA THR A 517 27.35 34.34 16.25
C THR A 517 27.23 34.38 14.73
N SER A 518 28.00 33.55 14.02
CA SER A 518 28.00 33.43 12.55
C SER A 518 26.65 33.02 11.93
N GLY A 519 25.73 32.52 12.75
CA GLY A 519 24.38 32.17 12.33
C GLY A 519 23.40 33.34 12.32
N SER A 520 23.74 34.52 12.83
CA SER A 520 22.79 35.64 12.98
C SER A 520 22.15 36.06 11.65
N VAL A 521 20.86 36.40 11.69
CA VAL A 521 20.18 36.99 10.52
C VAL A 521 20.80 38.32 10.12
N ALA A 522 21.41 39.04 11.07
CA ALA A 522 22.10 40.31 10.81
C ALA A 522 23.30 40.14 9.87
N GLU A 523 24.01 39.00 9.91
CA GLU A 523 25.15 38.72 9.03
C GLU A 523 24.74 38.63 7.55
N TYR A 524 23.46 38.32 7.26
CA TYR A 524 22.94 38.29 5.89
C TYR A 524 22.83 39.69 5.26
N HIS A 525 22.88 40.78 6.03
CA HIS A 525 22.92 42.13 5.46
C HIS A 525 24.16 42.36 4.59
N ARG A 526 25.30 41.74 4.93
CA ARG A 526 26.53 41.84 4.13
C ARG A 526 26.35 41.26 2.72
N LEU A 527 25.43 40.31 2.54
CA LEU A 527 25.07 39.78 1.22
C LEU A 527 24.34 40.83 0.36
N LEU A 528 23.60 41.74 0.96
CA LEU A 528 22.90 42.81 0.24
C LEU A 528 23.88 43.93 -0.15
N GLU A 529 24.82 44.25 0.74
CA GLU A 529 25.89 45.23 0.48
C GLU A 529 26.83 44.79 -0.65
N SER A 530 27.12 43.48 -0.74
CA SER A 530 27.93 42.92 -1.84
C SER A 530 27.22 42.98 -3.20
N ILE A 531 25.89 42.88 -3.21
CA ILE A 531 25.08 43.06 -4.43
C ILE A 531 25.07 44.53 -4.86
N GLN A 532 24.95 45.47 -3.91
CA GLN A 532 24.92 46.91 -4.18
C GLN A 532 26.28 47.49 -4.59
N SER A 533 27.39 46.88 -4.17
CA SER A 533 28.76 47.30 -4.52
C SER A 533 29.28 46.77 -5.85
N ARG A 534 28.50 45.95 -6.58
CA ARG A 534 28.83 45.63 -7.98
C ARG A 534 28.71 46.90 -8.83
N PRO A 535 29.77 47.36 -9.52
CA PRO A 535 29.70 48.56 -10.33
C PRO A 535 28.71 48.35 -11.46
N GLY A 536 27.67 49.18 -11.49
CA GLY A 536 26.67 49.17 -12.55
C GLY A 536 27.31 49.44 -13.90
N THR A 537 27.20 48.48 -14.82
CA THR A 537 27.13 48.81 -16.24
C THR A 537 25.81 49.55 -16.44
N GLY A 538 25.89 50.86 -16.62
CA GLY A 538 24.75 51.77 -16.62
C GLY A 538 23.69 51.39 -17.66
N SER A 539 22.52 50.96 -17.19
CA SER A 539 21.22 51.13 -17.87
C SER A 539 20.01 50.67 -17.03
N THR A 540 20.19 50.08 -15.84
CA THR A 540 19.11 49.36 -15.14
C THR A 540 18.80 49.89 -13.73
N ALA A 541 18.76 51.21 -13.54
CA ALA A 541 18.31 51.79 -12.27
C ALA A 541 16.78 51.64 -12.01
N ASN A 542 16.00 51.22 -13.01
CA ASN A 542 14.56 50.92 -12.85
C ASN A 542 14.23 49.42 -12.75
N ASN A 543 15.24 48.53 -12.75
CA ASN A 543 15.02 47.09 -12.87
C ASN A 543 15.33 46.29 -11.60
N THR A 544 15.60 46.88 -10.43
CA THR A 544 15.90 46.08 -9.23
C THR A 544 14.70 45.24 -8.76
N MET A 545 13.47 45.75 -8.89
CA MET A 545 12.25 44.96 -8.62
C MET A 545 11.99 43.91 -9.71
N ALA A 546 12.30 44.24 -10.97
CA ALA A 546 12.12 43.37 -12.12
C ALA A 546 13.19 42.27 -12.21
N GLU A 547 14.42 42.52 -11.76
CA GLU A 547 15.51 41.54 -11.64
C GLU A 547 15.27 40.63 -10.44
N VAL A 548 14.76 41.14 -9.32
CA VAL A 548 14.31 40.26 -8.22
C VAL A 548 13.15 39.38 -8.70
N GLN A 549 12.16 39.94 -9.41
CA GLN A 549 11.06 39.16 -10.01
C GLN A 549 11.53 38.22 -11.14
N SER A 550 12.53 38.59 -11.94
CA SER A 550 13.15 37.76 -13.00
C SER A 550 13.97 36.64 -12.40
N ILE A 551 14.71 36.89 -11.31
CA ILE A 551 15.41 35.85 -10.55
C ILE A 551 14.40 34.86 -9.95
N TYR A 552 13.21 35.32 -9.55
CA TYR A 552 12.11 34.43 -9.16
C TYR A 552 11.48 33.67 -10.35
N HIS A 553 11.41 34.28 -11.54
CA HIS A 553 10.81 33.70 -12.75
C HIS A 553 11.74 32.67 -13.43
N ASP A 554 13.03 32.98 -13.51
CA ASP A 554 14.08 32.13 -14.08
C ASP A 554 14.47 30.97 -13.16
N ALA A 555 14.26 31.10 -11.83
CA ALA A 555 14.59 30.04 -10.86
C ALA A 555 13.50 28.98 -10.67
N TYR A 556 12.25 29.25 -11.03
CA TYR A 556 11.11 28.35 -10.74
C TYR A 556 10.17 28.07 -11.91
N GLY A 557 10.37 28.72 -13.08
CA GLY A 557 9.48 28.58 -14.24
C GLY A 557 8.07 29.15 -14.00
N GLU A 558 7.29 29.29 -15.07
CA GLU A 558 5.90 29.79 -14.94
C GLU A 558 5.07 28.91 -14.00
N PRO A 559 4.19 29.52 -13.17
CA PRO A 559 3.29 28.76 -12.32
C PRO A 559 2.32 27.98 -13.21
N LYS A 560 2.54 26.67 -13.33
CA LYS A 560 1.57 25.73 -13.90
C LYS A 560 0.24 25.93 -13.17
N THR A 561 -0.77 26.42 -13.90
CA THR A 561 -2.14 26.59 -13.40
C THR A 561 -2.69 25.25 -12.89
N LYS A 562 -3.63 25.29 -11.94
CA LYS A 562 -4.28 24.10 -11.36
C LYS A 562 -4.76 23.10 -12.43
N ASP A 563 -5.21 23.60 -13.58
CA ASP A 563 -5.68 22.78 -14.71
C ASP A 563 -4.54 22.06 -15.46
N SER A 564 -3.32 22.60 -15.45
CA SER A 564 -2.16 21.96 -16.08
C SER A 564 -1.51 20.89 -15.19
N GLN A 565 -1.70 20.95 -13.87
CA GLN A 565 -1.25 19.91 -12.94
C GLN A 565 -2.20 18.70 -12.90
N LEU A 566 -3.46 18.88 -13.31
CA LEU A 566 -4.46 17.81 -13.40
C LEU A 566 -4.43 17.04 -14.73
N ARG A 567 -3.78 17.59 -15.77
CA ARG A 567 -3.73 16.98 -17.11
C ARG A 567 -2.53 16.06 -17.36
N ASP A 568 -1.51 16.12 -16.52
CA ASP A 568 -0.32 15.25 -16.60
C ASP A 568 -0.35 14.09 -15.56
N ILE A 569 -1.54 13.67 -15.12
CA ILE A 569 -1.76 12.42 -14.33
C ILE A 569 -2.18 11.29 -15.25
#